data_AF-A0A2U3K137-F1
#
_entry.id   AF-A0A2U3K137-F1
#
_cell.length_a   1.000
_cell.length_b   1.000
_cell.length_c   1.000
_cell.angle_alpha   90.00
_cell.angle_beta   90.00
_cell.angle_gamma   90.00
#
_symmetry.space_group_name_H-M   'P 1'
#
loop_
_entity.id
_entity.type
_entity.pdbx_description
1 polymer ?
#
loop_
_entity_poly.entity_id
_entity_poly.type
_entity_poly.pdbx_seq_one_letter_code
_entity_poly.pdbx_strand_id
1 'polypeptide(L)'
;MRVPESVSFVWCLGEYACAHTLHRDLFDCAYREWRDCWRADAAAPALSLSPVDDGHYLLMDTRGLEDTEMGQFLDEEQARTVLMGGPFDRQPLAQWAIERKLAVALDDWCVPLAVADVEIRRRFEAPAAKAQLPVLSSV
;
A
#
# COMPACT_ATOMS: atom_id res chain seq x y z
N MET A 1 39.61 5.66 -6.52
CA MET A 1 38.20 6.03 -6.24
C MET A 1 37.40 4.74 -6.32
N ARG A 2 37.03 4.15 -5.16
CA ARG A 2 36.32 2.86 -5.10
C ARG A 2 34.84 3.09 -5.34
N VAL A 3 34.26 2.40 -6.30
CA VAL A 3 32.81 2.27 -6.48
C VAL A 3 32.32 1.34 -5.36
N PRO A 4 31.33 1.71 -4.54
CA PRO A 4 30.79 0.79 -3.55
C PRO A 4 30.07 -0.36 -4.24
N GLU A 5 30.36 -1.56 -3.75
CA GLU A 5 29.84 -2.83 -4.17
C GLU A 5 28.33 -2.90 -3.92
N SER A 6 27.59 -3.35 -4.94
CA SER A 6 26.33 -4.09 -4.87
C SER A 6 25.27 -3.60 -3.87
N VAL A 7 24.28 -2.86 -4.37
CA VAL A 7 22.97 -2.74 -3.72
C VAL A 7 22.25 -4.08 -3.85
N SER A 8 22.12 -4.81 -2.74
CA SER A 8 21.33 -6.04 -2.68
C SER A 8 19.85 -5.68 -2.61
N PHE A 9 19.15 -5.81 -3.74
CA PHE A 9 17.70 -5.85 -3.75
C PHE A 9 17.26 -7.22 -3.23
N VAL A 10 16.66 -7.27 -2.04
CA VAL A 10 15.98 -8.46 -1.56
C VAL A 10 14.66 -8.56 -2.32
N TRP A 11 14.67 -9.29 -3.43
CA TRP A 11 13.45 -9.73 -4.10
C TRP A 11 12.81 -10.80 -3.23
N CYS A 12 11.49 -10.70 -2.99
CA CYS A 12 10.72 -11.77 -2.38
C CYS A 12 10.82 -13.03 -3.25
N LEU A 13 11.74 -13.95 -2.90
CA LEU A 13 11.84 -15.28 -3.47
C LEU A 13 10.81 -16.17 -2.78
N GLY A 14 9.54 -15.99 -3.15
CA GLY A 14 8.56 -17.05 -2.97
C GLY A 14 8.78 -18.09 -4.06
N GLU A 15 8.88 -19.37 -3.71
CA GLU A 15 8.76 -20.47 -4.67
C GLU A 15 7.29 -20.60 -5.07
N TYR A 16 6.83 -19.65 -5.90
CA TYR A 16 5.52 -19.75 -6.50
C TYR A 16 5.59 -20.80 -7.62
N ALA A 17 4.73 -21.81 -7.55
CA ALA A 17 4.44 -22.71 -8.67
C ALA A 17 3.63 -21.97 -9.76
N CYS A 18 4.00 -20.72 -10.09
CA CYS A 18 3.42 -19.99 -11.21
C CYS A 18 3.92 -20.63 -12.52
N ALA A 19 3.19 -21.68 -12.90
CA ALA A 19 3.06 -22.27 -14.22
C ALA A 19 4.27 -22.06 -15.16
N HIS A 20 5.11 -23.09 -15.24
CA HIS A 20 6.22 -23.22 -16.19
C HIS A 20 5.76 -23.41 -17.66
N THR A 21 4.48 -23.14 -17.97
CA THR A 21 3.94 -23.18 -19.34
C THR A 21 4.00 -21.78 -19.95
N LEU A 22 5.14 -21.49 -20.58
CA LEU A 22 5.38 -20.31 -21.41
C LEU A 22 4.51 -20.36 -22.68
N HIS A 23 3.21 -20.10 -22.55
CA HIS A 23 2.38 -19.70 -23.68
C HIS A 23 2.63 -18.22 -23.97
N ARG A 24 3.81 -17.95 -24.55
CA ARG A 24 4.31 -16.60 -24.84
C ARG A 24 3.27 -15.75 -25.60
N ASP A 25 2.53 -16.37 -26.51
CA ASP A 25 1.55 -15.69 -27.34
C ASP A 25 0.32 -15.21 -26.54
N LEU A 26 -0.11 -15.96 -25.51
CA LEU A 26 -1.19 -15.53 -24.61
C LEU A 26 -0.75 -14.37 -23.71
N PHE A 27 0.50 -14.40 -23.26
CA PHE A 27 1.08 -13.32 -22.46
C PHE A 27 1.19 -12.02 -23.28
N ASP A 28 1.63 -12.12 -24.53
CA ASP A 28 1.80 -10.97 -25.41
C ASP A 28 0.48 -10.29 -25.80
N CYS A 29 -0.61 -11.06 -25.98
CA CYS A 29 -1.93 -10.50 -26.24
C CYS A 29 -2.51 -9.83 -24.98
N ALA A 30 -2.52 -10.54 -23.84
CA ALA A 30 -3.03 -10.01 -22.58
C ALA A 30 -2.22 -8.79 -22.10
N TYR A 31 -0.90 -8.80 -22.29
CA TYR A 31 -0.03 -7.66 -21.98
C TYR A 31 -0.35 -6.44 -22.84
N ARG A 32 -0.60 -6.62 -24.15
CA ARG A 32 -0.95 -5.50 -25.05
C ARG A 32 -2.29 -4.91 -24.69
N GLU A 33 -3.31 -5.75 -24.48
CA GLU A 33 -4.64 -5.30 -24.06
C GLU A 33 -4.56 -4.55 -22.74
N TRP A 34 -3.90 -5.13 -21.73
CA TRP A 34 -3.66 -4.47 -20.46
C TRP A 34 -2.93 -3.13 -20.63
N ARG A 35 -1.77 -3.13 -21.31
CA ARG A 35 -0.98 -1.92 -21.57
C ARG A 35 -1.78 -0.84 -22.29
N ASP A 36 -2.60 -1.22 -23.25
CA ASP A 36 -3.39 -0.28 -24.05
C ASP A 36 -4.55 0.29 -23.21
N CYS A 37 -5.10 -0.45 -22.23
CA CYS A 37 -5.98 0.11 -21.20
C CYS A 37 -5.29 1.21 -20.38
N TRP A 38 -3.97 1.13 -20.14
CA TRP A 38 -3.19 2.18 -19.45
C TRP A 38 -2.75 3.33 -20.36
N ARG A 39 -2.87 3.20 -21.69
CA ARG A 39 -2.49 4.22 -22.68
C ARG A 39 -3.64 5.11 -23.13
N ALA A 40 -4.89 4.74 -22.84
CA ALA A 40 -6.03 5.59 -23.12
C ALA A 40 -5.90 6.90 -22.32
N ASP A 41 -6.30 8.04 -22.89
CA ASP A 41 -6.25 9.40 -22.30
C ASP A 41 -7.05 9.56 -20.98
N ALA A 42 -7.59 8.47 -20.43
CA ALA A 42 -8.23 8.44 -19.12
C ALA A 42 -7.16 8.43 -18.01
N ALA A 43 -7.41 9.18 -16.93
CA ALA A 43 -6.59 9.09 -15.73
C ALA A 43 -6.56 7.63 -15.24
N ALA A 44 -5.36 7.12 -14.94
CA ALA A 44 -5.20 5.77 -14.46
C ALA A 44 -6.01 5.54 -13.16
N PRO A 45 -6.71 4.41 -13.02
CA PRO A 45 -7.42 4.07 -11.80
C PRO A 45 -6.42 4.00 -10.64
N ALA A 46 -6.71 4.71 -9.56
CA ALA A 46 -5.81 4.86 -8.43
C ALA A 46 -6.59 4.86 -7.12
N LEU A 47 -5.93 4.38 -6.07
CA LEU A 47 -6.35 4.55 -4.69
C LEU A 47 -5.31 5.45 -4.03
N SER A 48 -5.56 6.76 -3.93
CA SER A 48 -4.56 7.73 -3.49
C SER A 48 -4.88 8.32 -2.12
N LEU A 49 -3.86 8.42 -1.26
CA LEU A 49 -3.95 9.02 0.06
C LEU A 49 -3.25 10.38 0.07
N SER A 50 -3.96 11.42 0.50
CA SER A 50 -3.43 12.79 0.65
C SER A 50 -3.69 13.31 2.07
N PRO A 51 -2.82 14.14 2.66
CA PRO A 51 -3.06 14.72 3.96
C PRO A 51 -4.06 15.87 3.82
N VAL A 52 -4.92 16.03 4.83
CA VAL A 52 -5.83 17.17 4.93
C VAL A 52 -5.33 18.13 6.01
N ASP A 53 -5.00 17.59 7.18
CA ASP A 53 -4.40 18.30 8.31
C ASP A 53 -3.55 17.36 9.18
N ASP A 54 -3.18 17.78 10.39
CA ASP A 54 -2.45 16.95 11.34
C ASP A 54 -3.34 15.85 11.94
N GLY A 55 -3.29 14.69 11.29
CA GLY A 55 -3.93 13.46 11.76
C GLY A 55 -5.10 12.99 10.89
N HIS A 56 -5.56 13.82 9.94
CA HIS A 56 -6.60 13.43 8.99
C HIS A 56 -6.09 13.37 7.55
N TYR A 57 -6.60 12.38 6.83
CA TYR A 57 -6.19 12.06 5.47
C TYR A 57 -7.43 11.88 4.59
N LEU A 58 -7.33 12.25 3.33
CA LEU A 58 -8.33 11.98 2.31
C LEU A 58 -7.84 10.82 1.45
N LEU A 59 -8.61 9.73 1.41
CA LEU A 59 -8.43 8.66 0.45
C LEU A 59 -9.36 8.87 -0.73
N MET A 60 -8.80 8.90 -1.93
CA MET A 60 -9.53 9.03 -3.20
C MET A 60 -9.45 7.70 -3.96
N ASP A 61 -10.60 7.14 -4.34
CA ASP A 61 -10.70 5.91 -5.12
C ASP A 61 -11.29 6.20 -6.50
N THR A 62 -10.44 6.10 -7.53
CA THR A 62 -10.85 6.25 -8.93
C THR A 62 -10.90 4.92 -9.67
N ARG A 63 -10.86 3.78 -8.95
CA ARG A 63 -10.83 2.43 -9.54
C ARG A 63 -12.20 1.99 -10.09
N GLY A 64 -13.28 2.66 -9.66
CA GLY A 64 -14.65 2.36 -10.13
C GLY A 64 -15.15 0.98 -9.69
N LEU A 65 -14.69 0.49 -8.54
CA LEU A 65 -15.15 -0.78 -7.99
C LEU A 65 -16.55 -0.62 -7.39
N GLU A 66 -17.40 -1.61 -7.57
CA GLU A 66 -18.72 -1.65 -6.91
C GLU A 66 -18.54 -1.57 -5.38
N ASP A 67 -19.50 -0.94 -4.69
CA ASP A 67 -19.51 -0.78 -3.24
C ASP A 67 -18.27 -0.07 -2.65
N THR A 68 -17.61 0.79 -3.44
CA THR A 68 -16.53 1.67 -2.95
C THR A 68 -16.94 3.13 -2.96
N GLU A 69 -16.43 3.88 -1.99
CA GLU A 69 -16.63 5.32 -1.92
C GLU A 69 -15.52 6.03 -2.71
N MET A 70 -15.88 6.97 -3.58
CA MET A 70 -14.90 7.75 -4.35
C MET A 70 -13.98 8.56 -3.44
N GLY A 71 -14.47 9.02 -2.30
CA GLY A 71 -13.69 9.80 -1.33
C GLY A 71 -14.10 9.50 0.10
N GLN A 72 -13.12 9.22 0.96
CA GLN A 72 -13.34 8.97 2.38
C GLN A 72 -12.27 9.66 3.23
N PHE A 73 -12.68 10.20 4.38
CA PHE A 73 -11.75 10.74 5.37
C PHE A 73 -11.28 9.64 6.31
N LEU A 74 -9.97 9.56 6.50
CA LEU A 74 -9.31 8.60 7.37
C LEU A 74 -8.61 9.31 8.52
N ASP A 75 -8.66 8.69 9.69
CA ASP A 75 -7.76 9.04 10.79
C ASP A 75 -6.35 8.45 10.57
N GLU A 76 -5.44 8.72 11.49
CA GLU A 76 -4.05 8.27 11.39
C GLU A 76 -3.89 6.75 11.41
N GLU A 77 -4.70 6.02 12.19
CA GLU A 77 -4.61 4.56 12.30
C GLU A 77 -5.13 3.88 11.02
N GLN A 78 -6.24 4.38 10.49
CA GLN A 78 -6.81 3.97 9.22
C GLN A 78 -5.86 4.26 8.06
N ALA A 79 -5.33 5.48 7.99
CA ALA A 79 -4.36 5.91 6.98
C ALA A 79 -3.09 5.04 7.01
N ARG A 80 -2.58 4.74 8.20
CA ARG A 80 -1.43 3.84 8.37
C ARG A 80 -1.73 2.44 7.86
N THR A 81 -2.91 1.92 8.16
CA THR A 81 -3.32 0.56 7.76
C THR A 81 -3.37 0.43 6.24
N VAL A 82 -3.97 1.41 5.55
CA VAL A 82 -4.12 1.37 4.09
C VAL A 82 -2.83 1.71 3.34
N LEU A 83 -1.76 2.15 4.01
CA LEU A 83 -0.49 2.56 3.39
C LEU A 83 0.70 1.66 3.74
N MET A 84 0.83 1.20 4.99
CA MET A 84 2.06 0.56 5.48
C MET A 84 2.06 -0.97 5.41
N GLY A 85 0.89 -1.60 5.36
CA GLY A 85 0.79 -3.06 5.34
C GLY A 85 1.44 -3.76 6.53
N GLY A 86 1.29 -5.08 6.58
CA GLY A 86 1.95 -5.89 7.61
C GLY A 86 1.22 -7.19 7.93
N PRO A 87 1.78 -8.02 8.82
CA PRO A 87 1.12 -9.22 9.33
C PRO A 87 -0.24 -8.89 9.96
N PHE A 88 -1.23 -9.77 9.79
CA PHE A 88 -2.60 -9.53 10.29
C PHE A 88 -2.69 -9.30 11.79
N ASP A 89 -1.91 -10.05 12.57
CA ASP A 89 -1.87 -9.95 14.03
C ASP A 89 -1.36 -8.58 14.53
N ARG A 90 -0.70 -7.80 13.66
CA ARG A 90 -0.15 -6.48 13.95
C ARG A 90 -0.93 -5.34 13.32
N GLN A 91 -2.03 -5.63 12.64
CA GLN A 91 -2.85 -4.64 11.94
C GLN A 91 -4.32 -4.77 12.40
N PRO A 92 -4.70 -4.10 13.51
CA PRO A 92 -6.06 -4.19 14.09
C PRO A 92 -7.18 -3.86 13.10
N LEU A 93 -6.91 -2.96 12.15
CA LEU A 93 -7.86 -2.52 11.13
C LEU A 93 -7.73 -3.27 9.79
N ALA A 94 -6.94 -4.36 9.72
CA ALA A 94 -6.74 -5.10 8.47
C ALA A 94 -8.05 -5.63 7.89
N GLN A 95 -8.91 -6.21 8.72
CA GLN A 95 -10.20 -6.75 8.29
C GLN A 95 -11.08 -5.65 7.68
N TRP A 96 -11.15 -4.49 8.34
CA TRP A 96 -11.85 -3.31 7.84
C TRP A 96 -11.32 -2.85 6.46
N ALA A 97 -9.99 -2.81 6.31
CA ALA A 97 -9.36 -2.40 5.05
C ALA A 97 -9.64 -3.39 3.92
N ILE A 98 -9.68 -4.69 4.21
CA ILE A 98 -10.00 -5.73 3.22
C ILE A 98 -11.48 -5.68 2.82
N GLU A 99 -12.39 -5.56 3.79
CA GLU A 99 -13.83 -5.46 3.53
C GLU A 99 -14.16 -4.24 2.64
N ARG A 100 -13.42 -3.14 2.81
CA ARG A 100 -13.54 -1.93 1.99
C ARG A 100 -12.71 -1.95 0.70
N LYS A 101 -12.09 -3.08 0.34
CA LYS A 101 -11.26 -3.23 -0.87
C LYS A 101 -10.07 -2.24 -0.91
N LEU A 102 -9.55 -1.84 0.25
CA LEU A 102 -8.41 -0.93 0.41
C LEU A 102 -7.09 -1.69 0.61
N ALA A 103 -7.19 -2.94 1.04
CA ALA A 103 -6.10 -3.88 1.17
C ALA A 103 -6.54 -5.27 0.68
N VAL A 104 -5.58 -6.16 0.44
CA VAL A 104 -5.84 -7.58 0.14
C VAL A 104 -5.17 -8.47 1.17
N ALA A 105 -5.81 -9.60 1.43
CA ALA A 105 -5.24 -10.69 2.22
C ALA A 105 -4.30 -11.52 1.36
N LEU A 106 -3.05 -11.68 1.78
CA LEU A 106 -2.08 -12.55 1.11
C LEU A 106 -1.13 -13.17 2.14
N ASP A 107 -1.09 -14.49 2.26
CA ASP A 107 -0.15 -15.23 3.12
C ASP A 107 -0.10 -14.76 4.60
N ASP A 108 -1.26 -14.51 5.22
CA ASP A 108 -1.40 -13.92 6.57
C ASP A 108 -0.93 -12.46 6.70
N TRP A 109 -0.78 -11.76 5.57
CA TRP A 109 -0.49 -10.33 5.51
C TRP A 109 -1.66 -9.52 4.99
N CYS A 110 -1.78 -8.31 5.54
CA CYS A 110 -2.54 -7.21 5.00
C CYS A 110 -1.65 -6.43 4.01
N VAL A 111 -1.93 -6.57 2.72
CA VAL A 111 -1.18 -5.88 1.66
C VAL A 111 -1.97 -4.64 1.21
N PRO A 112 -1.44 -3.42 1.44
CA PRO A 112 -2.13 -2.18 1.13
C PRO A 112 -2.20 -1.96 -0.39
N LEU A 113 -3.31 -1.39 -0.86
CA LEU A 113 -3.48 -1.00 -2.26
C LEU A 113 -3.28 0.51 -2.47
N ALA A 114 -3.31 1.30 -1.40
CA ALA A 114 -3.22 2.75 -1.53
C ALA A 114 -1.79 3.19 -1.87
N VAL A 115 -1.71 4.26 -2.66
CA VAL A 115 -0.47 4.97 -2.98
C VAL A 115 -0.53 6.37 -2.38
N ALA A 116 0.63 6.90 -2.01
CA ALA A 116 0.76 8.24 -1.44
C ALA A 116 2.05 8.88 -1.95
N ASP A 117 2.15 10.20 -1.76
CA ASP A 117 3.42 10.91 -1.95
C ASP A 117 4.49 10.38 -0.99
N VAL A 118 5.75 10.49 -1.39
CA VAL A 118 6.92 10.04 -0.63
C VAL A 118 6.96 10.64 0.77
N GLU A 119 6.58 11.90 0.94
CA GLU A 119 6.64 12.57 2.24
C GLU A 119 5.60 12.01 3.23
N ILE A 120 4.40 11.69 2.75
CA ILE A 120 3.36 11.03 3.56
C ILE A 120 3.84 9.65 3.98
N ARG A 121 4.40 8.89 3.04
CA ARG A 121 4.88 7.54 3.31
C ARG A 121 6.02 7.53 4.34
N ARG A 122 6.95 8.49 4.23
CA ARG A 122 8.02 8.70 5.23
C ARG A 122 7.47 8.99 6.63
N ARG A 123 6.38 9.76 6.74
CA ARG A 123 5.74 10.06 8.04
C ARG A 123 5.30 8.78 8.75
N PHE A 124 4.76 7.80 8.03
CA PHE A 124 4.31 6.52 8.60
C PHE A 124 5.43 5.48 8.77
N GLU A 125 6.50 5.57 7.98
CA GLU A 125 7.72 4.77 8.15
C GLU A 125 8.55 5.20 9.36
N ALA A 126 8.49 6.48 9.74
CA ALA A 126 9.18 7.00 10.90
C ALA A 126 8.73 6.25 12.16
N PRO A 127 9.66 5.77 13.01
CA PRO A 127 9.28 5.20 14.29
C PRO A 127 8.47 6.24 15.05
N ALA A 128 7.27 5.88 15.50
CA ALA A 128 6.48 6.74 16.38
C ALA A 128 7.41 7.21 17.50
N ALA A 129 7.64 8.52 17.58
CA ALA A 129 8.51 9.10 18.59
C ALA A 129 8.00 8.57 19.93
N LYS A 130 8.81 7.76 20.62
CA LYS A 130 8.43 7.18 21.92
C LYS A 130 7.90 8.32 22.78
N ALA A 131 6.61 8.27 23.08
CA ALA A 131 6.01 9.16 24.05
C ALA A 131 6.88 9.10 25.30
N GLN A 132 7.56 10.20 25.62
CA GLN A 132 8.28 10.33 26.87
C GLN A 132 7.21 10.29 27.96
N LEU A 133 7.04 9.11 28.56
CA LEU A 133 6.30 8.97 29.80
C LEU A 133 6.90 9.97 30.79
N PRO A 134 6.11 10.91 31.35
CA PRO A 134 6.62 11.79 32.38
C PRO A 134 7.10 10.91 33.53
N VAL A 135 8.40 10.96 33.80
CA VAL A 135 8.97 10.39 35.03
C VAL A 135 8.36 11.21 36.16
N LEU A 136 7.33 10.64 36.81
CA LEU A 136 6.85 11.15 38.08
C LEU A 136 7.96 10.93 39.10
N SER A 137 8.82 11.93 39.25
CA SER A 137 9.74 12.06 40.38
C SER A 137 8.90 12.08 41.65
N SER A 138 8.84 10.95 42.35
CA SER A 138 8.26 10.87 43.68
C SER A 138 9.20 11.55 44.68
N VAL A 139 8.59 12.35 45.56
CA VAL A 139 9.17 13.20 46.61
C VAL A 139 9.99 12.42 47.62
#